data_AF-A0A7J4LY02-F1
#
_entry.id   AF-A0A7J4LY02-F1
#
_cell.length_a   1.000
_cell.length_b   1.000
_cell.length_c   1.000
_cell.angle_alpha   90.00
_cell.angle_beta   90.00
_cell.angle_gamma   90.00
#
_symmetry.space_group_name_H-M   'P 1'
#
loop_
_entity.id
_entity.type
_entity.pdbx_description
1 polymer ?
#
loop_
_entity_poly.entity_id
_entity_poly.type
_entity_poly.pdbx_seq_one_letter_code
_entity_poly.pdbx_strand_id
1 'polypeptide(L)'
;MNQKSLLEDIKNLGGLVTIAVVIVQVFFSKTNILITARLVISLVWISLIPGYGLLLTWRERLTFLEYSVLAAFVGASVTGILSYHLGLIGVNLSSQPILLPLILLMIGIAIEWKVKKHETANPSHR
;
A
#
# COMPACT_ATOMS: atom_id res chain seq x y z
N MET A 1 0.30 17.36 4.93
CA MET A 1 -0.07 16.77 3.62
C MET A 1 -0.68 17.79 2.65
N ASN A 2 0.12 18.23 1.68
CA ASN A 2 -0.27 19.13 0.59
C ASN A 2 -1.00 18.33 -0.50
N GLN A 3 -2.20 18.74 -0.89
CA GLN A 3 -3.02 18.04 -1.91
C GLN A 3 -2.27 17.84 -3.24
N LYS A 4 -1.37 18.77 -3.59
CA LYS A 4 -0.55 18.67 -4.81
C LYS A 4 0.46 17.51 -4.76
N SER A 5 1.06 17.25 -3.60
CA SER A 5 2.04 16.17 -3.42
C SER A 5 1.40 14.79 -3.56
N LEU A 6 0.17 14.60 -3.05
CA LEU A 6 -0.55 13.34 -3.18
C LEU A 6 -0.89 12.98 -4.63
N LEU A 7 -1.30 13.98 -5.42
CA LEU A 7 -1.61 13.79 -6.84
C LEU A 7 -0.38 13.38 -7.64
N GLU A 8 0.78 13.95 -7.31
CA GLU A 8 2.06 13.57 -7.90
C GLU A 8 2.45 12.14 -7.51
N ASP A 9 2.23 11.75 -6.26
CA ASP A 9 2.49 10.40 -5.79
C ASP A 9 1.61 9.35 -6.46
N ILE A 10 0.33 9.65 -6.67
CA ILE A 10 -0.59 8.75 -7.39
C ILE A 10 -0.13 8.58 -8.85
N LYS A 11 0.31 9.66 -9.50
CA LYS A 11 0.87 9.58 -10.87
C LYS A 11 2.14 8.74 -10.90
N ASN A 12 3.05 8.97 -9.96
CA ASN A 12 4.29 8.21 -9.85
C ASN A 12 4.02 6.74 -9.55
N LEU A 13 3.02 6.43 -8.72
CA LEU A 13 2.55 5.07 -8.45
C LEU A 13 2.03 4.42 -9.74
N GLY A 14 1.19 5.12 -10.51
CA GLY A 14 0.69 4.63 -11.80
C GLY A 14 1.82 4.35 -12.80
N GLY A 15 2.84 5.21 -12.83
CA GLY A 15 4.07 4.99 -13.61
C GLY A 15 4.82 3.74 -13.16
N LEU A 16 5.00 3.56 -11.84
CA LEU A 16 5.66 2.40 -11.25
C LEU A 16 4.92 1.10 -11.58
N VAL A 17 3.59 1.08 -11.46
CA VAL A 17 2.74 -0.06 -11.84
C VAL A 17 2.91 -0.36 -13.33
N THR A 18 2.89 0.65 -14.19
CA THR A 18 3.05 0.48 -15.64
C THR A 18 4.41 -0.13 -15.97
N ILE A 19 5.48 0.39 -15.38
CA ILE A 19 6.83 -0.17 -15.55
C ILE A 19 6.89 -1.62 -15.07
N ALA A 20 6.29 -1.93 -13.92
CA ALA A 20 6.22 -3.29 -13.40
C ALA A 20 5.46 -4.23 -14.34
N VAL A 21 4.34 -3.79 -14.92
CA VAL A 21 3.59 -4.57 -15.93
C VAL A 21 4.46 -4.86 -17.15
N VAL A 22 5.18 -3.86 -17.67
CA VAL A 22 6.07 -4.05 -18.83
C VAL A 22 7.18 -5.04 -18.50
N ILE A 23 7.84 -4.89 -17.35
CA ILE A 23 8.90 -5.82 -16.91
C ILE A 23 8.36 -7.24 -16.82
N VAL A 24 7.25 -7.45 -16.09
CA VAL A 24 6.66 -8.79 -15.93
C VAL A 24 6.20 -9.34 -17.29
N GLN A 25 5.67 -8.50 -18.19
CA GLN A 25 5.26 -8.94 -19.53
C GLN A 25 6.46 -9.42 -20.36
N VAL A 26 7.62 -8.76 -20.23
CA VAL A 26 8.86 -9.20 -20.90
C VAL A 26 9.28 -10.58 -20.39
N PHE A 27 9.26 -10.81 -19.08
CA PHE A 27 9.58 -12.10 -18.47
C PHE A 27 8.56 -13.20 -18.81
N PHE A 28 7.28 -12.85 -18.85
CA PHE A 28 6.16 -13.75 -19.14
C PHE A 28 5.61 -13.48 -20.55
N SER A 29 6.48 -13.50 -21.55
CA SER A 29 6.15 -13.05 -22.92
C SER A 29 5.07 -13.89 -23.61
N LYS A 30 4.80 -15.11 -23.11
CA LYS A 30 3.73 -16.00 -23.60
C LYS A 30 2.36 -15.73 -22.96
N THR A 31 2.31 -14.87 -21.95
CA THR A 31 1.09 -14.58 -21.18
C THR A 31 0.37 -13.37 -21.76
N ASN A 32 -0.96 -13.37 -21.73
CA ASN A 32 -1.76 -12.23 -22.17
C ASN A 32 -1.50 -11.00 -21.26
N ILE A 33 -1.32 -9.82 -21.85
CA ILE A 33 -1.09 -8.57 -21.14
C ILE A 33 -2.11 -8.28 -20.03
N LEU A 34 -3.38 -8.66 -20.22
CA LEU A 34 -4.43 -8.50 -19.20
C LEU A 34 -4.18 -9.37 -17.97
N ILE A 35 -3.63 -10.58 -18.16
CA ILE A 35 -3.29 -11.49 -17.06
C ILE A 35 -2.09 -10.93 -16.30
N THR A 36 -1.07 -10.46 -17.02
CA THR A 36 0.12 -9.82 -16.44
C THR A 36 -0.25 -8.56 -15.65
N ALA A 37 -1.07 -7.68 -16.24
CA ALA A 37 -1.54 -6.49 -15.57
C ALA A 37 -2.33 -6.83 -14.30
N ARG A 38 -3.23 -7.82 -14.37
CA ARG A 38 -3.97 -8.32 -13.20
C ARG A 38 -3.02 -8.79 -12.10
N LEU A 39 -2.00 -9.59 -12.45
CA LEU A 39 -1.04 -10.11 -11.47
C LEU A 39 -0.27 -8.99 -10.78
N VAL A 40 0.24 -8.02 -11.53
CA VAL A 40 0.96 -6.86 -10.98
C VAL A 40 0.05 -6.00 -10.11
N ILE A 41 -1.17 -5.72 -10.56
CA ILE A 41 -2.15 -4.97 -9.78
C ILE A 41 -2.51 -5.71 -8.49
N SER A 42 -2.69 -7.04 -8.54
CA SER A 42 -2.96 -7.85 -7.35
C SER A 42 -1.79 -7.82 -6.36
N LEU A 43 -0.55 -7.89 -6.84
CA LEU A 43 0.64 -7.75 -5.99
C LEU A 43 0.66 -6.38 -5.31
N VAL A 44 0.48 -5.31 -6.08
CA VAL A 44 0.41 -3.93 -5.57
C VAL A 44 -0.71 -3.76 -4.55
N TRP A 45 -1.87 -4.36 -4.79
CA TRP A 45 -3.00 -4.33 -3.89
C TRP A 45 -2.71 -5.00 -2.54
N ILE A 46 -2.11 -6.18 -2.55
CA ILE A 46 -1.88 -6.97 -1.33
C ILE A 46 -0.66 -6.48 -0.54
N SER A 47 0.32 -5.88 -1.21
CA SER A 47 1.57 -5.44 -0.58
C SER A 47 1.65 -3.92 -0.44
N LEU A 48 1.67 -3.20 -1.55
CA LEU A 48 1.99 -1.78 -1.59
C LEU A 48 0.91 -0.93 -0.91
N ILE A 49 -0.36 -1.13 -1.25
CA ILE A 49 -1.50 -0.36 -0.72
C ILE A 49 -1.57 -0.41 0.83
N PRO A 50 -1.56 -1.58 1.49
CA PRO A 50 -1.60 -1.61 2.96
C PRO A 50 -0.37 -0.97 3.58
N GLY A 51 0.82 -1.14 2.99
CA GLY A 51 2.02 -0.44 3.44
C GLY A 51 1.93 1.07 3.30
N TYR A 52 1.34 1.57 2.21
CA TYR A 52 1.07 3.00 1.99
C TYR A 52 0.12 3.56 3.05
N GLY A 53 -0.86 2.76 3.50
CA GLY A 53 -1.73 3.15 4.61
C GLY A 53 -0.96 3.22 5.93
N LEU A 54 -0.21 2.17 6.26
CA LEU A 54 0.49 2.05 7.54
C LEU A 54 1.61 3.09 7.71
N LEU A 55 2.31 3.44 6.64
CA LEU A 55 3.40 4.41 6.65
C LEU A 55 2.94 5.85 6.38
N LEU A 56 1.64 6.12 6.32
CA LEU A 56 1.10 7.44 5.93
C LEU A 56 1.69 8.59 6.76
N THR A 57 1.86 8.38 8.07
CA THR A 57 2.48 9.34 9.00
C THR A 57 3.95 9.65 8.70
N TRP A 58 4.65 8.74 8.00
CA TRP A 58 6.07 8.84 7.67
C TRP A 58 6.29 9.36 6.25
N ARG A 59 5.22 9.62 5.51
CA ARG A 59 5.27 10.06 4.11
C ARG A 59 6.10 11.33 3.93
N GLU A 60 6.01 12.28 4.84
CA GLU A 60 6.73 13.56 4.73
C GLU A 60 8.24 13.44 5.01
N ARG A 61 8.71 12.28 5.52
CA ARG A 61 10.11 12.03 5.88
C ARG A 61 10.88 11.21 4.85
N LEU A 62 10.20 10.68 3.83
CA LEU A 62 10.75 9.72 2.88
C LEU A 62 10.57 10.21 1.45
N THR A 63 11.55 9.94 0.59
CA THR A 63 11.37 10.15 -0.85
C THR A 63 10.35 9.15 -1.42
N PHE A 64 9.78 9.43 -2.59
CA PHE A 64 8.77 8.56 -3.21
C PHE A 64 9.27 7.11 -3.37
N LEU A 65 10.52 6.90 -3.80
CA LEU A 65 11.08 5.56 -4.00
C LEU A 65 11.29 4.83 -2.68
N GLU A 66 11.90 5.49 -1.68
CA GLU A 66 12.10 4.90 -0.35
C GLU A 66 10.75 4.54 0.28
N TYR A 67 9.78 5.44 0.19
CA TYR A 67 8.43 5.22 0.66
C TYR A 67 7.77 4.03 -0.04
N SER A 68 7.90 3.92 -1.36
CA SER A 68 7.33 2.82 -2.15
C SER A 68 7.92 1.47 -1.76
N VAL A 69 9.26 1.41 -1.63
CA VAL A 69 9.97 0.19 -1.27
C VAL A 69 9.62 -0.23 0.16
N LEU A 70 9.69 0.69 1.12
CA LEU A 70 9.33 0.40 2.51
C LEU A 70 7.86 -0.01 2.64
N ALA A 71 6.95 0.65 1.93
CA ALA A 71 5.55 0.29 1.91
C ALA A 71 5.34 -1.12 1.34
N ALA A 72 6.02 -1.49 0.25
CA ALA A 72 5.93 -2.85 -0.28
C ALA A 72 6.33 -3.90 0.76
N PHE A 73 7.47 -3.70 1.44
CA PHE A 73 7.95 -4.63 2.46
C PHE A 73 7.04 -4.69 3.69
N VAL A 74 6.67 -3.53 4.25
CA VAL A 74 5.81 -3.44 5.44
C VAL A 74 4.44 -4.04 5.14
N GLY A 75 3.82 -3.65 4.02
CA GLY A 75 2.50 -4.16 3.68
C GLY A 75 2.51 -5.63 3.32
N ALA A 76 3.50 -6.14 2.57
CA ALA A 76 3.63 -7.58 2.33
C ALA A 76 3.79 -8.38 3.63
N SER A 77 4.63 -7.90 4.55
CA SER A 77 4.90 -8.55 5.83
C SER A 77 3.65 -8.56 6.72
N VAL A 78 3.01 -7.41 6.89
CA VAL A 78 1.81 -7.29 7.74
C VAL A 78 0.64 -8.07 7.15
N THR A 79 0.38 -7.95 5.85
CA THR A 79 -0.68 -8.71 5.19
C THR A 79 -0.43 -10.21 5.27
N GLY A 80 0.81 -10.67 5.06
CA GLY A 80 1.18 -12.08 5.18
C GLY A 80 1.00 -12.63 6.59
N ILE A 81 1.49 -11.92 7.61
CA ILE A 81 1.33 -12.31 9.03
C ILE A 81 -0.15 -12.36 9.41
N LEU A 82 -0.92 -11.31 9.07
CA LEU A 82 -2.35 -11.29 9.39
C LEU A 82 -3.12 -12.37 8.65
N SER A 83 -2.84 -12.60 7.37
CA SER A 83 -3.50 -13.66 6.60
C SER A 83 -3.23 -15.04 7.20
N TYR A 84 -2.01 -15.32 7.64
CA TYR A 84 -1.67 -16.56 8.33
C TYR A 84 -2.51 -16.75 9.61
N HIS A 85 -2.56 -15.73 10.48
CA HIS A 85 -3.30 -15.82 11.74
C HIS A 85 -4.83 -15.90 11.51
N LEU A 86 -5.36 -15.16 10.54
CA LEU A 86 -6.76 -15.24 10.15
C LEU A 86 -7.12 -16.61 9.58
N GLY A 87 -6.20 -17.22 8.83
CA GLY A 87 -6.33 -18.60 8.37
C GLY A 87 -6.43 -19.60 9.53
N LEU A 88 -5.61 -19.44 10.57
CA LEU A 88 -5.63 -20.33 11.74
C LEU A 88 -6.94 -20.28 12.54
N ILE A 89 -7.59 -19.12 12.63
CA ILE A 89 -8.88 -18.96 13.33
C ILE A 89 -10.09 -19.35 12.47
N GLY A 90 -9.87 -19.88 11.26
CA GLY A 90 -10.93 -20.38 10.37
C GLY A 90 -11.61 -19.30 9.52
N VAL A 91 -11.05 -18.09 9.40
CA VAL A 91 -11.59 -17.08 8.49
C VAL A 91 -11.31 -17.49 7.05
N ASN A 92 -12.36 -17.45 6.22
CA ASN A 92 -12.28 -17.84 4.80
C ASN A 92 -11.15 -17.11 4.07
N LEU A 93 -10.19 -17.87 3.55
CA LEU A 93 -9.02 -17.36 2.82
C LEU A 93 -9.41 -16.60 1.54
N SER A 94 -10.56 -16.89 0.94
CA SER A 94 -10.98 -16.26 -0.33
C SER A 94 -11.32 -14.77 -0.19
N SER A 95 -11.74 -14.31 0.99
CA SER A 95 -12.08 -12.89 1.21
C SER A 95 -10.89 -12.06 1.70
N GLN A 96 -9.87 -12.70 2.28
CA GLN A 96 -8.72 -12.03 2.87
C GLN A 96 -7.95 -11.12 1.90
N PRO A 97 -7.69 -11.50 0.62
CA PRO A 97 -6.95 -10.65 -0.32
C PRO A 97 -7.62 -9.31 -0.62
N ILE A 98 -8.93 -9.20 -0.41
CA ILE A 98 -9.68 -7.95 -0.60
C ILE A 98 -9.83 -7.23 0.74
N LEU A 99 -10.24 -7.96 1.77
CA LEU A 99 -10.61 -7.39 3.06
C LEU A 99 -9.39 -6.83 3.83
N LEU A 100 -8.27 -7.55 3.85
CA LEU A 100 -7.08 -7.16 4.61
C LEU A 100 -6.47 -5.84 4.11
N PRO A 101 -6.17 -5.67 2.80
CA PRO A 101 -5.62 -4.41 2.31
C PRO A 101 -6.52 -3.22 2.62
N LEU A 102 -7.84 -3.40 2.50
CA LEU A 102 -8.81 -2.34 2.76
C LEU A 102 -8.83 -1.93 4.24
N ILE A 103 -8.86 -2.91 5.16
CA ILE A 103 -8.83 -2.65 6.61
C ILE A 103 -7.54 -1.92 7.00
N LEU A 104 -6.38 -2.39 6.52
CA LEU A 104 -5.09 -1.79 6.84
C LEU A 104 -4.98 -0.35 6.33
N LEU A 105 -5.48 -0.09 5.11
CA LEU A 105 -5.56 1.26 4.57
C LEU A 105 -6.42 2.17 5.45
N MET A 106 -7.60 1.70 5.85
CA MET A 106 -8.51 2.45 6.71
C MET A 106 -7.92 2.74 8.09
N ILE A 107 -7.21 1.78 8.69
CA ILE A 107 -6.49 1.97 9.95
C ILE A 107 -5.43 3.05 9.82
N GLY A 108 -4.62 3.01 8.75
CA GLY A 108 -3.61 4.02 8.46
C GLY A 108 -4.19 5.44 8.37
N ILE A 109 -5.28 5.59 7.62
CA ILE A 109 -6.01 6.87 7.49
C ILE A 109 -6.56 7.33 8.85
N ALA A 110 -7.15 6.42 9.63
CA ALA A 110 -7.72 6.75 10.94
C ALA A 110 -6.64 7.20 11.94
N ILE A 111 -5.48 6.56 11.95
CA ILE A 111 -4.33 6.94 12.80
C ILE A 111 -3.83 8.33 12.41
N GLU A 112 -3.59 8.56 11.11
CA GLU A 112 -3.14 9.85 10.59
C GLU A 112 -4.11 10.97 10.98
N TRP A 113 -5.41 10.74 10.83
CA TRP A 113 -6.41 11.74 11.20
C TRP A 113 -6.39 12.07 12.69
N LYS A 114 -6.21 11.06 13.55
CA LYS A 114 -6.09 11.24 15.00
C LYS A 114 -4.83 12.02 15.38
N VAL A 115 -3.68 11.69 14.78
CA VAL A 115 -2.40 12.37 15.02
C VAL A 115 -2.52 13.86 14.67
N LYS A 116 -3.02 14.16 13.48
CA LYS A 116 -3.18 15.53 13.00
C LYS A 116 -4.12 16.37 13.88
N LYS A 117 -5.21 15.76 14.38
CA LYS A 117 -6.14 16.40 15.31
C LYS A 117 -5.46 16.76 16.64
N HIS A 118 -4.59 15.89 17.17
CA HIS A 118 -3.84 16.16 18.39
C HIS A 118 -2.81 17.30 18.21
N GLU A 119 -2.10 17.35 17.09
CA GLU A 119 -1.16 18.45 16.81
C GLU A 119 -1.84 19.81 16.72
N THR A 120 -3.04 19.88 16.13
CA THR A 120 -3.82 21.12 16.08
C THR A 120 -4.38 21.55 17.44
N ALA A 121 -4.51 20.61 18.40
CA ALA A 121 -5.06 20.88 19.72
C ALA A 121 -4.00 21.25 20.77
N ASN A 122 -2.70 21.00 20.53
CA ASN A 122 -1.62 21.36 21.45
C ASN A 122 -0.35 21.85 20.70
N PRO A 123 -0.28 23.14 20.35
CA PRO A 123 0.83 23.69 19.55
C PRO A 123 2.14 23.92 20.31
N SER A 124 2.25 23.52 21.59
CA SER A 124 3.39 23.86 22.47
C SER A 124 4.66 23.00 22.27
N HIS A 125 4.63 22.02 21.37
CA HIS A 125 5.80 21.21 20.99
C HIS A 125 6.04 21.30 19.48
N ARG A 126 6.61 22.42 19.04
CA ARG A 126 7.30 22.55 17.75
C ARG A 126 8.73 22.98 17.99
#